data_AF-A0A6M3XXQ3-F1
#
_entry.id   AF-A0A6M3XXQ3-F1
#
_cell.length_a   1.000
_cell.length_b   1.000
_cell.length_c   1.000
_cell.angle_alpha   90.00
_cell.angle_beta   90.00
_cell.angle_gamma   90.00
#
_symmetry.space_group_name_H-M   'P 1'
#
loop_
_entity.id
_entity.type
_entity.pdbx_description
1 polymer ?
#
loop_
_entity_poly.entity_id
_entity_poly.type
_entity_poly.pdbx_seq_one_letter_code
_entity_poly.pdbx_strand_id
1 'polypeptide(L)'
;MVRQDASGLSRAITISRDDIFGSGKAVFRQNAEVPTYVDTVFGGCYRREVFEKIGYFNEKLHRSGDLEFNLRMKEAGLKTLYVPEIKSWYYARTDFWDFVKHNFKDGKWSLLMMKYSSVKFGARRLVPMVFVLTLPISIWPYLLLCLARACQVTYRERDWRLLFTMPIAFFSLHVSYGLGSVWAVCKLLKEAVWRE
;
A
#
# COMPACT_ATOMS: atom_id res chain seq x y z
N MET A 1 -13.21 1.80 5.22
CA MET A 1 -12.84 1.42 6.60
C MET A 1 -13.76 2.14 7.56
N VAL A 2 -14.18 1.50 8.65
CA VAL A 2 -14.94 2.20 9.70
C VAL A 2 -13.96 2.91 10.62
N ARG A 3 -14.12 4.22 10.77
CA ARG A 3 -13.25 5.08 11.59
C ARG A 3 -13.64 4.89 13.06
N GLN A 4 -12.83 4.18 13.84
CA GLN A 4 -13.18 3.83 15.24
C GLN A 4 -12.53 4.76 16.29
N ASP A 5 -11.52 5.57 15.95
CA ASP A 5 -10.76 6.33 16.94
C ASP A 5 -10.95 7.86 16.84
N ALA A 6 -11.06 8.49 18.01
CA ALA A 6 -11.36 9.92 18.19
C ALA A 6 -10.14 10.87 18.12
N SER A 7 -8.91 10.34 18.03
CA SER A 7 -7.70 11.17 17.99
C SER A 7 -7.42 11.73 16.58
N GLY A 8 -6.93 12.97 16.50
CA GLY A 8 -6.60 13.60 15.21
C GLY A 8 -5.55 12.84 14.39
N LEU A 9 -4.67 12.07 15.05
CA LEU A 9 -3.63 11.26 14.40
C LEU A 9 -4.15 9.92 13.87
N SER A 10 -4.98 9.18 14.61
CA SER A 10 -5.58 7.92 14.10
C SER A 10 -6.50 8.20 12.91
N ARG A 11 -7.22 9.32 12.95
CA ARG A 11 -8.00 9.81 11.80
C ARG A 11 -7.11 10.11 10.58
N ALA A 12 -5.99 10.82 10.78
CA ALA A 12 -5.03 11.10 9.71
C ALA A 12 -4.37 9.84 9.13
N ILE A 13 -4.05 8.84 9.98
CA ILE A 13 -3.56 7.54 9.54
C ILE A 13 -4.59 6.88 8.62
N THR A 14 -5.85 6.84 9.01
CA THR A 14 -6.92 6.24 8.20
C THR A 14 -7.08 6.97 6.86
N ILE A 15 -7.14 8.31 6.89
CA ILE A 15 -7.30 9.12 5.67
C ILE A 15 -6.09 8.98 4.75
N SER A 16 -4.86 8.99 5.28
CA SER A 16 -3.65 8.88 4.46
C SER A 16 -3.58 7.57 3.68
N ARG A 17 -4.11 6.46 4.24
CA ARG A 17 -4.17 5.17 3.54
C ARG A 17 -5.17 5.12 2.39
N ASP A 18 -6.20 5.97 2.41
CA ASP A 18 -7.19 6.06 1.34
C ASP A 18 -6.89 7.20 0.37
N ASP A 19 -5.94 8.06 0.71
CA ASP A 19 -5.49 9.15 -0.14
C ASP A 19 -4.49 8.68 -1.20
N ILE A 20 -4.65 9.19 -2.42
CA ILE A 20 -3.78 8.86 -3.57
C ILE A 20 -2.31 9.18 -3.27
N PHE A 21 -2.05 10.25 -2.51
CA PHE A 21 -0.69 10.61 -2.14
C PHE A 21 -0.09 9.62 -1.14
N GLY A 22 -0.88 9.01 -0.27
CA GLY A 22 -0.36 8.07 0.72
C GLY A 22 -0.15 6.66 0.19
N SER A 23 -1.16 6.05 -0.46
CA SER A 23 -1.10 4.63 -0.88
C SER A 23 -1.21 4.41 -2.39
N GLY A 24 -1.32 5.47 -3.18
CA GLY A 24 -1.54 5.42 -4.61
C GLY A 24 -3.01 5.19 -4.99
N LYS A 25 -3.28 5.13 -6.30
CA LYS A 25 -4.64 4.91 -6.81
C LYS A 25 -5.02 3.43 -6.68
N ALA A 26 -5.96 3.12 -5.80
CA ALA A 26 -6.62 1.82 -5.73
C ALA A 26 -8.10 2.01 -6.07
N VAL A 27 -8.53 1.59 -7.27
CA VAL A 27 -9.89 1.84 -7.80
C VAL A 27 -10.97 1.27 -6.86
N PHE A 28 -10.73 0.11 -6.24
CA PHE A 28 -11.67 -0.47 -5.27
C PHE A 28 -11.82 0.36 -3.99
N ARG A 29 -10.87 1.25 -3.68
CA ARG A 29 -10.97 2.21 -2.55
C ARG A 29 -11.66 3.50 -2.95
N GLN A 30 -11.95 3.69 -4.23
CA GLN A 30 -12.63 4.87 -4.77
C GLN A 30 -14.16 4.69 -4.84
N ASN A 31 -14.71 3.60 -4.29
CA ASN A 31 -16.14 3.31 -4.21
C ASN A 31 -16.84 3.47 -5.57
N ALA A 32 -16.42 2.72 -6.59
CA ALA A 32 -17.11 2.72 -7.88
C ALA A 32 -18.60 2.42 -7.66
N GLU A 33 -19.49 3.22 -8.25
CA GLU A 33 -20.95 3.08 -8.04
C GLU A 33 -21.55 1.91 -8.82
N VAL A 34 -20.82 1.43 -9.83
CA VAL A 34 -21.26 0.34 -10.71
C VAL A 34 -20.23 -0.79 -10.75
N PRO A 35 -20.64 -2.04 -11.01
CA PRO A 35 -19.72 -3.15 -11.18
C PRO A 35 -18.64 -2.83 -12.23
N THR A 36 -17.37 -2.91 -11.82
CA THR A 36 -16.25 -2.43 -12.63
C THR A 36 -15.08 -3.40 -12.55
N TYR A 37 -14.41 -3.64 -13.68
CA TYR A 37 -13.18 -4.43 -13.68
C TYR A 37 -12.03 -3.64 -13.05
N VAL A 38 -11.32 -4.28 -12.13
CA VAL A 38 -10.20 -3.68 -11.39
C VAL A 38 -8.99 -4.60 -11.40
N ASP A 39 -7.81 -4.02 -11.15
CA ASP A 39 -6.57 -4.79 -11.06
C ASP A 39 -6.51 -5.69 -9.82
N THR A 40 -7.19 -5.32 -8.74
CA THR A 40 -7.15 -6.03 -7.45
C THR A 40 -8.31 -5.57 -6.58
N VAL A 41 -8.72 -6.43 -5.64
CA VAL A 41 -9.72 -6.16 -4.60
C VAL A 41 -9.20 -6.66 -3.24
N PHE A 42 -9.63 -5.99 -2.17
CA PHE A 42 -9.49 -6.53 -0.83
C PHE A 42 -10.56 -7.60 -0.59
N GLY A 43 -10.16 -8.79 -0.12
CA GLY A 43 -11.09 -9.87 0.22
C GLY A 43 -11.80 -10.50 -0.98
N GLY A 44 -11.04 -10.83 -2.04
CA GLY A 44 -11.60 -11.41 -3.27
C GLY A 44 -12.24 -12.80 -3.06
N CYS A 45 -13.31 -13.07 -3.78
CA CYS A 45 -13.90 -14.39 -3.94
C CYS A 45 -13.44 -15.01 -5.27
N TYR A 46 -12.96 -16.25 -5.24
CA TYR A 46 -12.40 -16.91 -6.41
C TYR A 46 -13.19 -18.18 -6.75
N ARG A 47 -13.42 -18.40 -8.05
CA ARG A 47 -13.91 -19.69 -8.53
C ARG A 47 -12.81 -20.74 -8.38
N ARG A 48 -13.18 -22.00 -8.14
CA ARG A 48 -12.22 -23.12 -8.02
C ARG A 48 -11.28 -23.20 -9.22
N GLU A 49 -11.81 -23.00 -10.43
CA GLU A 49 -11.06 -23.02 -11.69
C GLU A 49 -9.90 -22.01 -11.76
N VAL A 50 -9.95 -20.93 -10.97
CA VAL A 50 -8.82 -19.98 -10.88
C VAL A 50 -7.61 -20.68 -10.27
N PHE A 51 -7.79 -21.43 -9.19
CA PHE A 51 -6.70 -22.16 -8.54
C PHE A 51 -6.15 -23.29 -9.41
N GLU A 52 -7.01 -23.93 -10.22
CA GLU A 52 -6.57 -24.94 -11.19
C GLU A 52 -5.75 -24.32 -12.32
N LYS A 53 -6.10 -23.10 -12.75
CA LYS A 53 -5.40 -22.41 -13.85
C LYS A 53 -4.06 -21.82 -13.43
N ILE A 54 -3.99 -21.15 -12.27
CA ILE A 54 -2.80 -20.39 -11.86
C ILE A 54 -2.07 -20.96 -10.66
N GLY A 55 -2.61 -22.00 -10.00
CA GLY A 55 -2.07 -22.58 -8.78
C GLY A 55 -2.50 -21.84 -7.51
N TYR A 56 -2.17 -22.43 -6.36
CA TYR A 56 -2.53 -21.92 -5.03
C TYR A 56 -1.68 -20.71 -4.59
N PHE A 57 -1.95 -20.18 -3.39
CA PHE A 57 -1.11 -19.15 -2.78
C PHE A 57 0.30 -19.71 -2.50
N ASN A 58 1.30 -18.86 -2.68
CA ASN A 58 2.69 -19.22 -2.42
C ASN A 58 2.99 -19.09 -0.92
N GLU A 59 3.08 -20.21 -0.21
CA GLU A 59 3.32 -20.26 1.24
C GLU A 59 4.67 -19.69 1.67
N LYS A 60 5.63 -19.53 0.75
CA LYS A 60 6.92 -18.87 1.05
C LYS A 60 6.74 -17.36 1.28
N LEU A 61 5.65 -16.77 0.77
CA LEU A 61 5.30 -15.38 0.97
C LEU A 61 4.53 -15.18 2.28
N HIS A 62 5.22 -14.65 3.28
CA HIS A 62 4.58 -14.33 4.57
C HIS A 62 3.69 -13.07 4.48
N ARG A 63 3.91 -12.25 3.45
CA ARG A 63 3.13 -11.05 3.12
C ARG A 63 3.11 -10.86 1.60
N SER A 64 2.17 -10.06 1.13
CA SER A 64 1.95 -9.79 -0.30
C SER A 64 1.50 -11.02 -1.11
N GLY A 65 1.00 -12.08 -0.45
CA GLY A 65 0.50 -13.27 -1.14
C GLY A 65 -0.75 -12.99 -1.96
N ASP A 66 -1.64 -12.13 -1.45
CA ASP A 66 -2.80 -11.61 -2.16
C ASP A 66 -2.40 -10.83 -3.42
N LEU A 67 -1.41 -9.95 -3.30
CA LEU A 67 -0.87 -9.21 -4.41
C LEU A 67 -0.27 -10.14 -5.47
N GLU A 68 0.59 -11.06 -5.06
CA GLU A 68 1.26 -12.00 -5.95
C GLU A 68 0.25 -12.83 -6.73
N PHE A 69 -0.78 -13.33 -6.04
CA PHE A 69 -1.88 -14.08 -6.64
C PHE A 69 -2.65 -13.22 -7.66
N ASN A 70 -2.97 -11.96 -7.33
CA ASN A 70 -3.62 -11.04 -8.27
C ASN A 70 -2.75 -10.73 -9.49
N LEU A 71 -1.43 -10.63 -9.32
CA LEU A 71 -0.49 -10.44 -10.45
C LEU A 71 -0.47 -11.68 -11.36
N ARG A 72 -0.42 -12.89 -10.80
CA ARG A 72 -0.54 -14.14 -11.59
C ARG A 72 -1.87 -14.22 -12.33
N MET A 73 -2.99 -13.85 -11.68
CA MET A 73 -4.29 -13.77 -12.34
C MET A 73 -4.25 -12.84 -13.55
N LYS A 74 -3.66 -11.65 -13.38
CA LYS A 74 -3.53 -10.66 -14.45
C LYS A 74 -2.66 -11.15 -15.60
N GLU A 75 -1.52 -11.78 -15.31
CA GLU A 75 -0.65 -12.40 -16.34
C GLU A 75 -1.35 -13.55 -17.08
N ALA A 76 -2.24 -14.29 -16.41
CA ALA A 76 -3.05 -15.35 -17.01
C ALA A 76 -4.31 -14.83 -17.74
N GLY A 77 -4.44 -13.51 -17.94
CA GLY A 77 -5.56 -12.87 -18.62
C GLY A 77 -6.89 -12.93 -17.87
N LEU A 78 -6.87 -13.27 -16.58
CA LEU A 78 -8.07 -13.28 -15.73
C LEU A 78 -8.41 -11.85 -15.30
N LYS A 79 -9.71 -11.61 -15.10
CA LYS A 79 -10.24 -10.30 -14.70
C LYS A 79 -10.88 -10.39 -13.33
N THR A 80 -10.69 -9.34 -12.53
CA THR A 80 -11.33 -9.19 -11.22
C THR A 80 -12.46 -8.18 -11.35
N LEU A 81 -13.68 -8.59 -11.01
CA LEU A 81 -14.85 -7.71 -10.99
C LEU A 81 -15.05 -7.17 -9.57
N TYR A 82 -15.02 -5.85 -9.42
CA TYR A 82 -15.45 -5.17 -8.20
C TYR A 82 -16.97 -4.95 -8.26
N VAL A 83 -17.67 -5.36 -7.21
CA VAL A 83 -19.14 -5.27 -7.07
C VAL A 83 -19.45 -4.44 -5.82
N PRO A 84 -19.91 -3.18 -5.95
CA PRO A 84 -20.04 -2.25 -4.82
C PRO A 84 -21.08 -2.66 -3.77
N GLU A 85 -22.02 -3.53 -4.14
CA GLU A 85 -23.03 -4.10 -3.25
C GLU A 85 -22.41 -5.04 -2.21
N ILE A 86 -21.26 -5.65 -2.51
CA ILE A 86 -20.53 -6.53 -1.60
C ILE A 86 -19.72 -5.69 -0.62
N LYS A 87 -20.21 -5.58 0.62
CA LYS A 87 -19.59 -4.76 1.67
C LYS A 87 -18.86 -5.61 2.69
N SER A 88 -17.63 -5.22 3.01
CA SER A 88 -16.84 -5.78 4.10
C SER A 88 -16.38 -4.67 5.03
N TRP A 89 -16.74 -4.79 6.31
CA TRP A 89 -16.41 -3.80 7.33
C TRP A 89 -15.08 -4.15 8.00
N TYR A 90 -14.03 -3.42 7.62
CA TYR A 90 -12.72 -3.51 8.26
C TYR A 90 -12.55 -2.42 9.33
N TYR A 91 -12.34 -2.86 10.57
CA TYR A 91 -12.05 -2.01 11.73
C TYR A 91 -10.54 -2.01 11.96
N ALA A 92 -9.86 -1.02 11.39
CA ALA A 92 -8.45 -0.79 11.65
C ALA A 92 -8.32 -0.03 12.98
N ARG A 93 -7.90 -0.70 14.05
CA ARG A 93 -7.28 0.00 15.18
C ARG A 93 -5.80 0.11 14.87
N THR A 94 -5.29 1.33 14.79
CA THR A 94 -3.87 1.52 14.51
C THR A 94 -3.32 2.59 15.40
N ASP A 95 -2.55 2.16 16.40
CA ASP A 95 -1.61 3.02 17.08
C ASP A 95 -0.56 3.51 16.07
N PHE A 96 -0.04 4.71 16.31
CA PHE A 96 0.94 5.33 15.41
C PHE A 96 2.17 4.42 15.17
N TRP A 97 2.67 3.76 16.20
CA TRP A 97 3.81 2.87 16.07
C TRP A 97 3.50 1.59 15.30
N ASP A 98 2.29 1.07 15.43
CA ASP A 98 1.86 -0.09 14.65
C ASP A 98 1.66 0.27 13.19
N PHE A 99 1.19 1.48 12.90
CA PHE A 99 1.16 2.03 11.55
C PHE A 99 2.57 2.13 10.93
N VAL A 100 3.55 2.67 11.66
CA VAL A 100 4.95 2.76 11.19
C VAL A 100 5.53 1.36 10.94
N LYS A 101 5.38 0.42 11.89
CA LYS A 101 5.85 -0.96 11.75
C LYS A 101 5.17 -1.68 10.58
N HIS A 102 3.88 -1.44 10.37
CA HIS A 102 3.11 -2.04 9.28
C HIS A 102 3.63 -1.58 7.93
N ASN A 103 3.81 -0.27 7.74
CA ASN A 103 4.35 0.28 6.49
C ASN A 103 5.79 -0.15 6.24
N PHE A 104 6.64 -0.23 7.27
CA PHE A 104 7.98 -0.80 7.12
C PHE A 104 7.95 -2.26 6.64
N LYS A 105 7.07 -3.08 7.23
CA LYS A 105 6.87 -4.47 6.78
C LYS A 105 6.33 -4.53 5.35
N ASP A 106 5.42 -3.64 4.96
CA ASP A 106 4.89 -3.57 3.60
C ASP A 106 5.99 -3.18 2.60
N GLY A 107 6.79 -2.16 2.90
CA GLY A 107 7.95 -1.78 2.11
C GLY A 107 8.92 -2.93 1.90
N LYS A 108 9.27 -3.63 2.99
CA LYS A 108 10.12 -4.84 2.93
C LYS A 108 9.56 -5.90 1.99
N TRP A 109 8.30 -6.28 2.19
CA TRP A 109 7.67 -7.35 1.42
C TRP A 109 7.24 -6.93 0.01
N SER A 110 7.26 -5.64 -0.29
CA SER A 110 7.03 -5.16 -1.65
C SER A 110 8.13 -5.56 -2.63
N LEU A 111 9.36 -5.76 -2.13
CA LEU A 111 10.53 -6.17 -2.92
C LEU A 111 11.01 -7.59 -2.60
N LEU A 112 10.92 -8.05 -1.36
CA LEU A 112 11.29 -9.45 -1.02
C LEU A 112 10.45 -10.48 -1.76
N MET A 113 9.22 -10.13 -2.16
CA MET A 113 8.37 -10.99 -2.98
C MET A 113 9.07 -11.45 -4.26
N MET A 114 9.97 -10.64 -4.84
CA MET A 114 10.75 -10.96 -6.04
C MET A 114 11.63 -12.21 -5.88
N LYS A 115 12.04 -12.53 -4.65
CA LYS A 115 12.81 -13.75 -4.37
C LYS A 115 11.97 -15.02 -4.52
N TYR A 116 10.65 -14.89 -4.38
CA TYR A 116 9.73 -16.02 -4.27
C TYR A 116 8.73 -16.10 -5.41
N SER A 117 8.62 -15.07 -6.25
CA SER A 117 7.72 -15.05 -7.41
C SER A 117 8.37 -14.32 -8.59
N SER A 118 8.11 -14.83 -9.79
CA SER A 118 8.57 -14.27 -11.08
C SER A 118 7.61 -13.25 -11.68
N VAL A 119 6.49 -12.96 -11.00
CA VAL A 119 5.48 -12.02 -11.51
C VAL A 119 6.05 -10.61 -11.71
N LYS A 120 5.65 -9.97 -12.80
CA LYS A 120 6.04 -8.59 -13.09
C LYS A 120 5.23 -7.64 -12.21
N PHE A 121 5.91 -6.74 -11.52
CA PHE A 121 5.28 -5.67 -10.74
C PHE A 121 5.69 -4.29 -11.28
N GLY A 122 4.81 -3.30 -11.10
CA GLY A 122 5.06 -1.95 -11.60
C GLY A 122 6.17 -1.23 -10.84
N ALA A 123 7.03 -0.51 -11.58
CA ALA A 123 8.14 0.29 -11.07
C ALA A 123 7.73 1.32 -10.01
N ARG A 124 6.45 1.72 -9.97
CA ARG A 124 5.88 2.60 -8.94
C ARG A 124 6.15 2.16 -7.49
N ARG A 125 6.41 0.86 -7.27
CA ARG A 125 6.73 0.30 -5.94
C ARG A 125 8.12 0.70 -5.44
N LEU A 126 9.00 1.14 -6.35
CA LEU A 126 10.33 1.67 -6.03
C LEU A 126 10.28 3.14 -5.63
N VAL A 127 9.18 3.85 -5.89
CA VAL A 127 9.08 5.30 -5.62
C VAL A 127 9.37 5.63 -4.16
N PRO A 128 8.82 4.94 -3.14
CA PRO A 128 9.16 5.24 -1.74
C PRO A 128 10.64 4.99 -1.41
N MET A 129 11.27 4.00 -2.05
CA MET A 129 12.70 3.73 -1.86
C MET A 129 13.55 4.86 -2.44
N VAL A 130 13.27 5.27 -3.68
CA VAL A 130 13.94 6.39 -4.35
C VAL A 130 13.73 7.67 -3.56
N PHE A 131 12.53 7.91 -3.04
CA PHE A 131 12.23 9.04 -2.18
C PHE A 131 13.15 9.09 -0.95
N VAL A 132 13.29 7.98 -0.21
CA VAL A 132 14.18 7.94 0.96
C VAL A 132 15.64 8.15 0.58
N LEU A 133 16.12 7.57 -0.53
CA LEU A 133 17.50 7.74 -1.01
C LEU A 133 17.79 9.16 -1.49
N THR A 134 16.78 9.90 -1.94
CA THR A 134 16.89 11.27 -2.46
C THR A 134 16.33 12.31 -1.50
N LEU A 135 16.05 11.93 -0.24
CA LEU A 135 15.36 12.78 0.72
C LEU A 135 16.00 14.17 0.91
N PRO A 136 17.34 14.32 1.01
CA PRO A 136 17.95 15.66 1.16
C PRO A 136 17.64 16.63 0.03
N ILE A 137 17.44 16.12 -1.19
CA ILE A 137 17.17 16.91 -2.39
C ILE A 137 15.66 17.09 -2.58
N SER A 138 14.87 16.06 -2.27
CA SER A 138 13.43 16.03 -2.50
C SER A 138 12.59 16.59 -1.34
N ILE A 139 13.21 16.96 -0.20
CA ILE A 139 12.47 17.38 1.00
C ILE A 139 11.57 18.60 0.78
N TRP A 140 12.05 19.64 0.08
CA TRP A 140 11.27 20.85 -0.15
C TRP A 140 10.03 20.62 -1.04
N PRO A 141 10.15 20.03 -2.25
CA PRO A 141 8.96 19.71 -3.05
C PRO A 141 8.04 18.72 -2.33
N TYR A 142 8.59 17.78 -1.56
CA TYR A 142 7.79 16.85 -0.76
C TYR A 142 6.97 17.56 0.31
N LEU A 143 7.56 18.51 1.05
CA LEU A 143 6.86 19.28 2.08
C LEU A 143 5.74 20.14 1.48
N LEU A 144 5.97 20.74 0.31
CA LEU A 144 4.94 21.50 -0.40
C LEU A 144 3.76 20.60 -0.81
N LEU A 145 4.03 19.40 -1.34
CA LEU A 145 2.99 18.43 -1.68
C LEU A 145 2.24 17.95 -0.43
N CYS A 146 2.95 17.64 0.65
CA CYS A 146 2.36 17.28 1.93
C CYS A 146 1.42 18.38 2.43
N LEU A 147 1.85 19.64 2.40
CA LEU A 147 1.04 20.77 2.85
C LEU A 147 -0.19 20.97 1.96
N ALA A 148 -0.03 20.94 0.64
CA ALA A 148 -1.14 21.07 -0.30
C ALA A 148 -2.20 19.98 -0.09
N ARG A 149 -1.77 18.72 0.10
CA ARG A 149 -2.67 17.59 0.40
C ARG A 149 -3.29 17.71 1.78
N ALA A 150 -2.54 18.15 2.80
CA ALA A 150 -3.06 18.39 4.13
C ALA A 150 -4.15 19.48 4.12
N CYS A 151 -3.96 20.59 3.41
CA CYS A 151 -4.96 21.64 3.23
C CYS A 151 -6.22 21.11 2.53
N GLN A 152 -6.06 20.36 1.43
CA GLN A 152 -7.18 19.77 0.70
C GLN A 152 -7.99 18.79 1.58
N VAL A 153 -7.30 17.92 2.33
CA VAL A 153 -7.93 16.97 3.24
C VAL A 153 -8.63 17.69 4.40
N THR A 154 -7.98 18.70 4.98
CA THR A 154 -8.54 19.53 6.06
C THR A 154 -9.83 20.21 5.62
N TYR A 155 -9.84 20.80 4.42
CA TYR A 155 -11.02 21.43 3.84
C TYR A 155 -12.16 20.42 3.62
N ARG A 156 -11.85 19.26 3.02
CA ARG A 156 -12.83 18.20 2.74
C ARG A 156 -13.44 17.61 4.01
N GLU A 157 -12.62 17.37 5.02
CA GLU A 157 -12.99 16.66 6.25
C GLU A 157 -13.47 17.58 7.38
N ARG A 158 -13.38 18.90 7.16
CA ARG A 158 -13.76 19.98 8.08
C ARG A 158 -13.15 19.83 9.48
N ASP A 159 -11.86 19.48 9.54
CA ASP A 159 -11.14 19.26 10.79
C ASP A 159 -9.72 19.85 10.72
N TRP A 160 -9.51 21.00 11.36
CA TRP A 160 -8.25 21.75 11.34
C TRP A 160 -7.07 20.97 11.92
N ARG A 161 -7.31 19.98 12.80
CA ARG A 161 -6.26 19.14 13.38
C ARG A 161 -5.52 18.35 12.31
N LEU A 162 -6.20 18.03 11.20
CA LEU A 162 -5.63 17.32 10.05
C LEU A 162 -4.53 18.11 9.34
N LEU A 163 -4.52 19.44 9.46
CA LEU A 163 -3.44 20.25 8.90
C LEU A 163 -2.08 19.89 9.50
N PHE A 164 -2.07 19.50 10.79
CA PHE A 164 -0.87 19.13 11.53
C PHE A 164 -0.63 17.62 11.55
N THR A 165 -1.69 16.81 11.60
CA THR A 165 -1.54 15.34 11.70
C THR A 165 -1.35 14.66 10.35
N MET A 166 -1.83 15.23 9.24
CA MET A 166 -1.64 14.65 7.89
C MET A 166 -0.18 14.66 7.44
N PRO A 167 0.60 15.75 7.59
CA PRO A 167 2.03 15.72 7.26
C PRO A 167 2.79 14.64 8.04
N ILE A 168 2.48 14.46 9.32
CA ILE A 168 3.07 13.41 10.15
C ILE A 168 2.70 12.02 9.59
N ALA A 169 1.42 11.78 9.32
CA ALA A 169 0.95 10.50 8.78
C ALA A 169 1.58 10.19 7.42
N PHE A 170 1.62 11.15 6.49
CA PHE A 170 2.26 10.97 5.18
C PHE A 170 3.75 10.74 5.30
N PHE A 171 4.47 11.53 6.10
CA PHE A 171 5.91 11.36 6.28
C PHE A 171 6.23 9.99 6.86
N SER A 172 5.53 9.59 7.92
CA SER A 172 5.68 8.27 8.54
C SER A 172 5.38 7.15 7.54
N LEU A 173 4.32 7.27 6.73
CA LEU A 173 3.98 6.28 5.69
C LEU A 173 5.14 6.12 4.69
N HIS A 174 5.53 7.22 4.03
CA HIS A 174 6.50 7.19 2.95
C HIS A 174 7.90 6.77 3.41
N VAL A 175 8.37 7.32 4.53
CA VAL A 175 9.71 7.03 5.06
C VAL A 175 9.78 5.61 5.57
N SER A 176 8.81 5.15 6.38
CA SER A 176 8.86 3.78 6.91
C SER A 176 8.75 2.73 5.80
N TYR A 177 7.86 2.93 4.82
CA TYR A 177 7.79 2.07 3.64
C TYR A 177 9.11 2.10 2.86
N GLY A 178 9.63 3.29 2.54
CA GLY A 178 10.87 3.44 1.78
C GLY A 178 12.08 2.78 2.46
N LEU A 179 12.24 2.97 3.77
CA LEU A 179 13.27 2.30 4.57
C LEU A 179 13.11 0.77 4.54
N GLY A 180 11.87 0.28 4.57
CA GLY A 180 11.57 -1.13 4.43
C GLY A 180 12.03 -1.68 3.08
N SER A 181 11.77 -0.94 2.00
CA SER A 181 12.22 -1.29 0.65
C SER A 181 13.76 -1.27 0.53
N VAL A 182 14.44 -0.25 1.07
CA VAL A 182 15.92 -0.21 1.11
C VAL A 182 16.48 -1.44 1.83
N TRP A 183 15.92 -1.77 3.00
CA TRP A 183 16.33 -2.95 3.76
C TRP A 183 16.19 -4.25 2.96
N ALA A 184 15.10 -4.38 2.20
CA ALA A 184 14.88 -5.55 1.34
C ALA A 184 15.94 -5.66 0.25
N VAL A 185 16.29 -4.56 -0.42
CA VAL A 185 17.35 -4.56 -1.45
C VAL A 185 18.69 -4.92 -0.83
N CYS A 186 19.08 -4.30 0.29
CA CYS A 186 20.34 -4.64 0.97
C CYS A 186 20.41 -6.13 1.35
N LYS A 187 19.29 -6.70 1.83
CA LYS A 187 19.22 -8.13 2.14
C LYS A 187 19.39 -9.00 0.90
N LEU A 188 18.70 -8.68 -0.19
CA LEU A 188 18.79 -9.44 -1.45
C LEU A 188 20.20 -9.37 -2.04
N LEU A 189 20.84 -8.19 -2.03
CA LEU A 189 22.22 -8.02 -2.50
C LEU A 189 23.21 -8.82 -1.65
N LYS A 190 23.09 -8.77 -0.32
CA LYS A 190 23.94 -9.55 0.60
C LYS A 190 23.82 -11.05 0.34
N GLU A 191 22.60 -11.54 0.12
CA GLU A 191 22.35 -12.95 -0.20
C GLU A 191 22.84 -13.35 -1.59
N ALA A 192 22.96 -12.43 -2.54
CA ALA A 192 23.52 -12.70 -3.87
C ALA A 192 25.04 -12.81 -3.81
N VAL A 193 25.71 -11.86 -3.13
CA VAL A 193 27.18 -11.84 -2.96
C VAL A 193 27.70 -13.08 -2.22
N TRP A 194 26.93 -13.62 -1.27
CA TRP A 194 27.36 -14.79 -0.48
C TRP A 194 27.02 -16.15 -1.12
N ARG A 195 26.38 -16.15 -2.31
CA ARG A 195 26.12 -17.36 -3.10
C ARG A 195 27.15 -17.60 -4.20
N GLU A 196 28.06 -16.65 -4.41
CA GLU A 196 29.26 -16.76 -5.24
C GLU A 196 30.45 -17.13 -4.36
#